data_AF-A0A060S8W5-F1
#
_entry.id   AF-A0A060S8W5-F1
#
_cell.length_a   1.000
_cell.length_b   1.000
_cell.length_c   1.000
_cell.angle_alpha   90.00
_cell.angle_beta   90.00
_cell.angle_gamma   90.00
#
_symmetry.space_group_name_H-M   'P 1'
#
loop_
_entity.id
_entity.type
_entity.pdbx_description
1 polymer ?
#
loop_
_entity_poly.entity_id
_entity_poly.type
_entity_poly.pdbx_seq_one_letter_code
_entity_poly.pdbx_strand_id
1 'polypeptide(L)'
;MTITYGTTPKIVGVPVPVEKRPQRPALTAEQREEAAARRRIKQGSLEEDIAGWYSETVAFADSLSTRYGNTRDHYVNMMFKSPDKLRAAERKPNAYNAFLHHLAKEAKEQDDDGTLNAAQLSAAHHEQYKMLSKEEKAAFIEELVETRQAQQYGLRLTQRARTLDINRTTQLIEELLAGLQSRVGIQAMYLIVRSNPELDLEPLWFFTDPALEDYLRGTVRKFEPERIGILAEAFSVAGSDLFSQLRTNREKVNWLKSEIRKMVADSLVEVTGDAKAAMSYAQYTRDIQLKYGVSLVGWTHEKWCNPSDLGNSLPSLKTLHDALKNGDCMFKHLTDAEKAIIEQEYVNNLKNTPSTSRKRRSDAGRKRKHARIEESDEHDE
;
A
#
# COMPACT_ATOMS: atom_id res chain seq x y z
N MET A 1 -22.40 2.32 -9.33
CA MET A 1 -20.99 2.55 -8.94
C MET A 1 -20.84 4.02 -8.64
N THR A 2 -20.23 4.36 -7.51
CA THR A 2 -20.02 5.75 -7.10
C THR A 2 -18.54 6.08 -7.20
N ILE A 3 -18.18 6.95 -8.15
CA ILE A 3 -16.85 7.54 -8.20
C ILE A 3 -16.92 8.82 -7.36
N THR A 4 -16.26 8.81 -6.23
CA THR A 4 -16.13 9.96 -5.36
C THR A 4 -14.83 10.65 -5.70
N TYR A 5 -14.91 11.89 -6.15
CA TYR A 5 -13.71 12.69 -6.26
C TYR A 5 -13.46 13.31 -4.90
N GLY A 6 -12.19 13.37 -4.50
CA GLY A 6 -11.76 14.32 -3.49
C GLY A 6 -12.44 15.63 -3.80
N THR A 7 -13.04 16.25 -2.78
CA THR A 7 -13.46 17.63 -2.94
C THR A 7 -12.18 18.35 -3.31
N THR A 8 -12.02 18.66 -4.59
CA THR A 8 -11.05 19.66 -5.01
C THR A 8 -11.35 20.79 -4.05
N PRO A 9 -10.41 21.18 -3.17
CA PRO A 9 -10.67 22.34 -2.36
C PRO A 9 -11.14 23.38 -3.36
N LYS A 10 -12.34 23.94 -3.14
CA LYS A 10 -12.67 25.19 -3.80
C LYS A 10 -11.57 26.12 -3.34
N ILE A 11 -10.50 26.20 -4.11
CA ILE A 11 -9.90 27.49 -4.40
C ILE A 11 -11.14 28.26 -4.82
N VAL A 12 -11.58 29.18 -3.96
CA VAL A 12 -12.65 30.09 -4.30
C VAL A 12 -12.07 30.99 -5.39
N GLY A 13 -12.09 30.45 -6.60
CA GLY A 13 -11.96 31.11 -7.88
C GLY A 13 -13.37 31.29 -8.40
N VAL A 14 -14.24 31.93 -7.59
CA VAL A 14 -15.06 32.96 -8.24
C VAL A 14 -14.02 33.80 -8.96
N PRO A 15 -13.98 33.88 -10.30
CA PRO A 15 -13.39 35.06 -10.87
C PRO A 15 -14.25 36.16 -10.27
N VAL A 16 -13.73 36.83 -9.23
CA VAL A 16 -14.06 38.24 -9.01
C VAL A 16 -14.04 38.76 -10.43
N PRO A 17 -15.19 39.18 -11.01
CA PRO A 17 -15.23 39.57 -12.39
C PRO A 17 -14.04 40.46 -12.55
N VAL A 18 -13.02 39.97 -13.27
CA VAL A 18 -11.87 40.79 -13.52
C VAL A 18 -12.44 41.65 -14.61
N GLU A 19 -13.17 42.70 -14.20
CA GLU A 19 -13.22 43.95 -14.94
C GLU A 19 -11.87 44.03 -15.59
N LYS A 20 -11.81 43.87 -16.93
CA LYS A 20 -10.57 43.70 -17.69
C LYS A 20 -9.54 44.52 -16.99
N ARG A 21 -8.63 43.85 -16.24
CA ARG A 21 -7.90 44.51 -15.17
C ARG A 21 -7.33 45.74 -15.84
N PRO A 22 -7.76 46.96 -15.48
CA PRO A 22 -7.34 48.14 -16.21
C PRO A 22 -5.84 48.00 -16.27
N GLN A 23 -5.26 48.01 -17.48
CA GLN A 23 -3.84 47.69 -17.69
C GLN A 23 -3.11 48.36 -16.55
N ARG A 24 -2.54 47.54 -15.64
CA ARG A 24 -2.01 48.07 -14.38
C ARG A 24 -1.08 49.19 -14.82
N PRO A 25 -1.33 50.45 -14.40
CA PRO A 25 -0.52 51.56 -14.87
C PRO A 25 0.93 51.13 -14.65
N ALA A 26 1.73 51.19 -15.70
CA ALA A 26 3.11 50.75 -15.64
C ALA A 26 3.77 51.55 -14.51
N LEU A 27 3.91 50.92 -13.34
CA LEU A 27 4.45 51.57 -12.16
C LEU A 27 5.82 52.09 -12.57
N THR A 28 5.99 53.41 -12.45
CA THR A 28 7.29 54.05 -12.65
C THR A 28 8.30 53.41 -11.71
N ALA A 29 9.60 53.51 -12.02
CA ALA A 29 10.65 52.92 -11.20
C ALA A 29 10.51 53.31 -9.72
N GLU A 30 10.16 54.57 -9.45
CA GLU A 30 9.88 55.11 -8.12
C GLU A 30 8.71 54.41 -7.42
N GLN A 31 7.59 54.17 -8.11
CA GLN A 31 6.44 53.48 -7.54
C GLN A 31 6.71 51.99 -7.26
N ARG A 32 7.64 51.35 -7.99
CA ARG A 32 8.09 49.98 -7.70
C ARG A 32 9.00 49.93 -6.48
N GLU A 33 9.87 50.92 -6.31
CA GLU A 33 10.71 51.06 -5.12
C GLU A 33 9.88 51.34 -3.87
N GLU A 34 8.89 52.22 -3.93
CA GLU A 34 7.96 52.44 -2.82
C GLU A 34 7.15 51.18 -2.48
N ALA A 35 6.68 50.42 -3.48
CA ALA A 35 5.99 49.16 -3.25
C ALA A 35 6.91 48.09 -2.65
N ALA A 36 8.18 48.04 -3.05
CA ALA A 36 9.19 47.16 -2.46
C ALA A 36 9.51 47.57 -1.02
N ALA A 37 9.61 48.86 -0.72
CA ALA A 37 9.79 49.39 0.63
C ALA A 37 8.59 49.03 1.52
N ARG A 38 7.36 49.22 1.04
CA ARG A 38 6.13 48.80 1.76
C ARG A 38 6.09 47.29 2.00
N ARG A 39 6.54 46.48 1.03
CA ARG A 39 6.64 45.01 1.22
C ARG A 39 7.68 44.64 2.27
N ARG A 40 8.84 45.31 2.28
CA ARG A 40 9.87 45.12 3.31
C ARG A 40 9.36 45.48 4.70
N ILE A 41 8.66 46.60 4.83
CA ILE A 41 8.05 47.02 6.11
C ILE A 41 7.01 45.98 6.55
N LYS A 42 6.12 45.54 5.64
CA LYS A 42 5.10 44.52 5.95
C LYS A 42 5.70 43.16 6.30
N GLN A 43 6.79 42.79 5.63
CA GLN A 43 7.49 41.55 5.93
C GLN A 43 8.20 41.65 7.28
N GLY A 44 8.83 42.79 7.58
CA GLY A 44 9.41 43.06 8.89
C GLY A 44 8.39 42.98 10.01
N SER A 45 7.22 43.61 9.85
CA SER A 45 6.15 43.53 10.86
C SER A 45 5.62 42.10 11.04
N LEU A 46 5.52 41.33 9.95
CA LEU A 46 5.11 39.93 10.02
C LEU A 46 6.16 39.07 10.76
N GLU A 47 7.44 39.29 10.50
CA GLU A 47 8.54 38.60 11.18
C GLU A 47 8.56 38.96 12.68
N GLU A 48 8.29 40.22 13.03
CA GLU A 48 8.13 40.68 14.42
C GLU A 48 6.93 40.01 15.11
N ASP A 49 5.76 39.95 14.47
CA ASP A 49 4.57 39.29 15.02
C ASP A 49 4.81 37.79 15.24
N ILE A 50 5.47 37.11 14.30
CA ILE A 50 5.83 35.69 14.43
C ILE A 50 6.84 35.47 15.55
N ALA A 51 7.84 36.35 15.67
CA ALA A 51 8.83 36.29 16.76
C ALA A 51 8.17 36.54 18.13
N GLY A 52 7.23 37.49 18.21
CA GLY A 52 6.42 37.75 19.39
C GLY A 52 5.62 36.51 19.81
N TRP A 53 4.89 35.91 18.88
CA TRP A 53 4.16 34.67 19.11
C TRP A 53 5.06 33.51 19.58
N TYR A 54 6.25 33.36 18.98
CA TYR A 54 7.21 32.36 19.42
C TYR A 54 7.69 32.62 20.85
N SER A 55 7.96 33.87 21.22
CA SER A 55 8.37 34.23 22.57
C SER A 55 7.28 33.96 23.61
N GLU A 56 6.01 34.25 23.29
CA GLU A 56 4.86 33.98 24.15
C GLU A 56 4.63 32.49 24.36
N THR A 57 4.75 31.70 23.29
CA THR A 57 4.58 30.23 23.38
C THR A 57 5.69 29.58 24.21
N VAL A 58 6.93 30.06 24.07
CA VAL A 58 8.06 29.61 24.91
C VAL A 58 7.84 30.01 26.38
N ALA A 59 7.45 31.25 26.67
CA ALA A 59 7.15 31.70 28.03
C ALA A 59 5.99 30.90 28.65
N PHE A 60 4.97 30.59 27.86
CA PHE A 60 3.86 29.75 28.30
C PHE A 60 4.32 28.31 28.57
N ALA A 61 5.22 27.74 27.74
CA ALA A 61 5.81 26.43 27.98
C ALA A 61 6.67 26.39 29.26
N ASP A 62 7.40 27.46 29.57
CA ASP A 62 8.12 27.60 30.85
C ASP A 62 7.16 27.64 32.05
N SER A 63 6.01 28.32 31.90
CA SER A 63 4.96 28.32 32.93
C SER A 63 4.36 26.92 33.16
N LEU A 64 4.30 26.07 32.12
CA LEU A 64 3.79 24.71 32.22
C LEU A 64 4.83 23.77 32.83
N SER A 65 6.10 23.93 32.45
CA SER A 65 7.23 23.22 33.05
C SER A 65 7.28 23.43 34.56
N THR A 66 7.08 24.68 35.01
CA THR A 66 7.05 25.02 36.44
C THR A 66 5.85 24.42 37.17
N ARG A 67 4.67 24.40 36.53
CA ARG A 67 3.42 23.94 37.18
C ARG A 67 3.27 22.42 37.23
N TYR A 68 3.71 21.72 36.18
CA TYR A 68 3.38 20.31 35.96
C TYR A 68 4.61 19.40 35.89
N GLY A 69 5.83 19.95 36.01
CA GLY A 69 7.09 19.22 35.84
C GLY A 69 7.37 18.85 34.38
N ASN A 70 8.55 18.34 34.05
CA ASN A 70 9.10 18.14 32.69
C ASN A 70 9.74 19.37 32.04
N THR A 71 10.53 19.15 30.99
CA THR A 71 11.30 20.19 30.30
C THR A 71 10.41 21.10 29.47
N ARG A 72 10.82 22.36 29.32
CA ARG A 72 10.19 23.33 28.40
C ARG A 72 9.94 22.75 27.01
N ASP A 73 10.95 22.09 26.45
CA ASP A 73 10.89 21.51 25.11
C ASP A 73 9.83 20.39 25.00
N HIS A 74 9.49 19.70 26.09
CA HIS A 74 8.38 18.75 26.11
C HIS A 74 7.04 19.44 25.84
N TYR A 75 6.80 20.59 26.48
CA TYR A 75 5.56 21.36 26.33
C TYR A 75 5.48 22.10 25.00
N VAL A 76 6.59 22.66 24.53
CA VAL A 76 6.69 23.23 23.17
C VAL A 76 6.32 22.15 22.15
N ASN A 77 6.98 20.99 22.20
CA ASN A 77 6.66 19.87 21.30
C ASN A 77 5.22 19.39 21.42
N MET A 78 4.57 19.52 22.58
CA MET A 78 3.16 19.17 22.76
C MET A 78 2.22 20.17 22.07
N MET A 79 2.53 21.47 22.11
CA MET A 79 1.73 22.51 21.42
C MET A 79 1.83 22.41 19.90
N PHE A 80 2.97 21.94 19.38
CA PHE A 80 3.20 21.74 17.95
C PHE A 80 2.81 20.34 17.44
N LYS A 81 2.38 19.42 18.32
CA LYS A 81 1.78 18.15 17.90
C LYS A 81 0.33 18.40 17.45
N SER A 82 0.00 17.98 16.23
CA SER A 82 -1.38 18.03 15.69
C SER A 82 -2.38 17.49 16.74
N PRO A 83 -3.55 18.13 16.96
CA PRO A 83 -4.58 17.68 17.88
C PRO A 83 -4.95 16.18 17.72
N ASP A 84 -4.80 15.67 16.49
CA ASP A 84 -5.04 14.27 16.16
C ASP A 84 -4.12 13.30 16.91
N LYS A 85 -2.84 13.65 17.15
CA LYS A 85 -1.93 12.78 17.92
C LYS A 85 -2.24 12.78 19.42
N LEU A 86 -2.88 13.83 19.94
CA LEU A 86 -3.36 13.87 21.33
C LEU A 86 -4.62 13.02 21.51
N ARG A 87 -5.41 12.82 20.46
CA ARG A 87 -6.60 11.96 20.43
C ARG A 87 -6.30 10.51 20.02
N ALA A 88 -5.33 10.30 19.13
CA ALA A 88 -5.02 9.01 18.51
C ALA A 88 -4.00 8.15 19.27
N ALA A 89 -3.36 8.67 20.32
CA ALA A 89 -2.59 7.81 21.22
C ALA A 89 -3.57 6.92 21.98
N GLU A 90 -3.83 5.71 21.47
CA GLU A 90 -4.60 4.69 22.16
C GLU A 90 -4.03 4.50 23.56
N ARG A 91 -4.70 5.08 24.55
CA ARG A 91 -4.26 5.00 25.93
C ARG A 91 -4.44 3.57 26.39
N LYS A 92 -3.36 2.99 26.95
CA LYS A 92 -3.43 1.68 27.61
C LYS A 92 -4.63 1.64 28.56
N PRO A 93 -5.44 0.56 28.54
CA PRO A 93 -6.54 0.39 29.47
C PRO A 93 -6.08 0.63 30.91
N ASN A 94 -6.74 1.55 31.60
CA ASN A 94 -6.53 1.80 33.02
C ASN A 94 -7.64 1.07 33.79
N ALA A 95 -7.30 0.34 34.85
CA ALA A 95 -8.25 -0.37 35.71
C ALA A 95 -9.41 0.53 36.19
N TYR A 96 -9.13 1.81 36.46
CA TYR A 96 -10.16 2.75 36.88
C TYR A 96 -11.16 3.09 35.75
N ASN A 97 -10.64 3.33 34.54
CA ASN A 97 -11.49 3.61 33.38
C ASN A 97 -12.28 2.35 32.95
N ALA A 98 -11.70 1.18 33.15
CA ALA A 98 -12.35 -0.11 32.93
C ALA A 98 -13.54 -0.32 33.87
N PHE A 99 -13.34 -0.07 35.17
CA PHE A 99 -14.41 -0.10 36.16
C PHE A 99 -15.54 0.90 35.85
N LEU A 100 -15.20 2.15 35.49
CA LEU A 100 -16.22 3.14 35.10
C LEU A 100 -16.97 2.74 33.83
N HIS A 101 -16.29 2.09 32.88
CA HIS A 101 -16.93 1.58 31.66
C HIS A 101 -17.93 0.45 31.98
N HIS A 102 -17.57 -0.47 32.89
CA HIS A 102 -18.47 -1.51 33.38
C HIS A 102 -19.71 -0.92 34.07
N LEU A 103 -19.53 0.00 35.03
CA LEU A 103 -20.65 0.69 35.70
C LEU A 103 -21.54 1.45 34.71
N ALA A 104 -20.95 2.12 33.72
CA ALA A 104 -21.70 2.83 32.70
C ALA A 104 -22.48 1.89 31.77
N LYS A 105 -22.04 0.63 31.63
CA LYS A 105 -22.75 -0.41 30.88
C LYS A 105 -23.91 -0.96 31.72
N GLU A 106 -23.69 -1.27 32.99
CA GLU A 106 -24.74 -1.69 33.92
C GLU A 106 -25.86 -0.64 34.06
N ALA A 107 -25.49 0.64 34.18
CA ALA A 107 -26.45 1.75 34.26
C ALA A 107 -27.30 1.89 32.99
N LYS A 108 -26.75 1.57 31.81
CA LYS A 108 -27.49 1.58 30.53
C LYS A 108 -28.43 0.38 30.39
N GLU A 109 -28.07 -0.76 30.97
CA GLU A 109 -28.91 -1.96 30.96
C GLU A 109 -30.09 -1.85 31.94
N GLN A 110 -29.97 -1.00 32.97
CA GLN A 110 -31.01 -0.75 33.98
C GLN A 110 -32.03 0.35 33.60
N ASP A 111 -31.98 0.89 32.38
CA ASP A 111 -32.97 1.81 31.79
C ASP A 111 -33.27 3.08 32.62
N ASP A 112 -32.24 3.63 33.29
CA ASP A 112 -32.35 4.94 33.95
C ASP A 112 -32.12 6.06 32.91
N ASP A 113 -33.11 6.94 32.74
CA ASP A 113 -33.27 7.97 31.69
C ASP A 113 -32.17 9.09 31.72
N GLY A 114 -31.13 8.90 32.52
CA GLY A 114 -29.95 9.75 32.58
C GLY A 114 -28.71 8.94 32.28
N THR A 115 -28.11 9.14 31.10
CA THR A 115 -26.72 8.69 30.87
C THR A 115 -25.82 9.46 31.83
N LEU A 116 -25.57 8.92 33.01
CA LEU A 116 -24.74 9.56 34.03
C LEU A 116 -23.37 9.87 33.41
N ASN A 117 -22.94 11.13 33.53
CA ASN A 117 -21.65 11.56 33.00
C ASN A 117 -20.54 10.78 33.75
N ALA A 118 -19.44 10.45 33.09
CA ALA A 118 -18.32 9.70 33.68
C ALA A 118 -17.83 10.34 35.00
N ALA A 119 -17.96 11.66 35.15
CA ALA A 119 -17.68 12.39 36.38
C ALA A 119 -18.65 12.09 37.54
N GLN A 120 -19.94 11.90 37.26
CA GLN A 120 -20.96 11.57 38.26
C GLN A 120 -20.82 10.12 38.75
N LEU A 121 -20.56 9.18 37.83
CA LEU A 121 -20.25 7.78 38.17
C LEU A 121 -18.94 7.67 38.97
N SER A 122 -17.94 8.49 38.61
CA SER A 122 -16.67 8.59 39.32
C SER A 122 -16.84 9.03 40.77
N ALA A 123 -17.70 10.02 41.03
CA ALA A 123 -17.97 10.53 42.38
C ALA A 123 -18.76 9.53 43.25
N ALA A 124 -19.77 8.86 42.69
CA ALA A 124 -20.63 7.94 43.44
C ALA A 124 -19.96 6.60 43.79
N HIS A 125 -19.07 6.10 42.93
CA HIS A 125 -18.50 4.76 43.07
C HIS A 125 -16.98 4.75 43.36
N HIS A 126 -16.41 5.90 43.75
CA HIS A 126 -14.97 6.01 44.05
C HIS A 126 -14.52 5.07 45.18
N GLU A 127 -15.33 4.91 46.22
CA GLU A 127 -15.01 4.06 47.37
C GLU A 127 -15.09 2.57 47.01
N GLN A 128 -16.02 2.20 46.15
CA GLN A 128 -16.18 0.83 45.64
C GLN A 128 -14.94 0.38 44.85
N TYR A 129 -14.34 1.29 44.06
CA TYR A 129 -13.07 1.04 43.38
C TYR A 129 -11.89 0.76 44.32
N LYS A 130 -11.88 1.35 45.52
CA LYS A 130 -10.83 1.10 46.51
C LYS A 130 -10.98 -0.27 47.18
N MET A 131 -12.22 -0.76 47.30
CA MET A 131 -12.52 -2.08 47.87
C MET A 131 -12.30 -3.24 46.89
N LEU A 132 -12.24 -2.95 45.58
CA LEU A 132 -11.98 -3.95 44.53
C LEU A 132 -10.58 -4.58 44.64
N SER A 133 -10.57 -5.91 44.58
CA SER A 133 -9.38 -6.75 44.58
C SER A 133 -8.56 -6.56 43.29
N LYS A 134 -7.32 -7.07 43.29
CA LYS A 134 -6.45 -7.03 42.11
C LYS A 134 -6.98 -7.89 40.97
N GLU A 135 -7.68 -8.97 41.29
CA GLU A 135 -8.25 -9.91 40.32
C GLU A 135 -9.46 -9.31 39.61
N GLU A 136 -10.37 -8.67 40.35
CA GLU A 136 -11.53 -7.98 39.76
C GLU A 136 -11.10 -6.79 38.89
N LYS A 137 -10.04 -6.08 39.28
CA LYS A 137 -9.45 -5.01 38.45
C LYS A 137 -8.87 -5.53 37.14
N ALA A 138 -8.28 -6.72 37.15
CA ALA A 138 -7.78 -7.35 35.94
C ALA A 138 -8.93 -7.81 35.03
N ALA A 139 -9.98 -8.39 35.61
CA ALA A 139 -11.19 -8.79 34.88
C ALA A 139 -11.85 -7.60 34.16
N PHE A 140 -11.98 -6.44 34.81
CA PHE A 140 -12.52 -5.25 34.13
C PHE A 140 -11.62 -4.77 33.00
N ILE A 141 -10.30 -4.83 33.15
CA ILE A 141 -9.38 -4.48 32.06
C ILE A 141 -9.61 -5.40 30.87
N GLU A 142 -9.73 -6.70 31.11
CA GLU A 142 -9.97 -7.71 30.07
C GLU A 142 -11.30 -7.44 29.35
N GLU A 143 -12.40 -7.22 30.09
CA GLU A 143 -13.70 -6.87 29.49
C GLU A 143 -13.64 -5.58 28.66
N LEU A 144 -12.92 -4.56 29.13
CA LEU A 144 -12.75 -3.32 28.36
C LEU A 144 -11.91 -3.56 27.10
N VAL A 145 -10.89 -4.42 27.15
CA VAL A 145 -10.11 -4.82 25.97
C VAL A 145 -10.99 -5.57 24.99
N GLU A 146 -11.77 -6.55 25.44
CA GLU A 146 -12.72 -7.29 24.60
C GLU A 146 -13.74 -6.35 23.98
N THR A 147 -14.29 -5.39 24.74
CA THR A 147 -15.24 -4.40 24.21
C THR A 147 -14.58 -3.52 23.15
N ARG A 148 -13.34 -3.06 23.36
CA ARG A 148 -12.59 -2.29 22.35
C ARG A 148 -12.33 -3.12 21.10
N GLN A 149 -11.94 -4.38 21.25
CA GLN A 149 -11.73 -5.29 20.13
C GLN A 149 -13.04 -5.57 19.38
N ALA A 150 -14.16 -5.76 20.09
CA ALA A 150 -15.47 -5.91 19.48
C ALA A 150 -15.94 -4.62 18.77
N GLN A 151 -15.60 -3.44 19.30
CA GLN A 151 -15.87 -2.18 18.59
C GLN A 151 -15.02 -2.05 17.32
N GLN A 152 -13.74 -2.44 17.37
CA GLN A 152 -12.79 -2.31 16.26
C GLN A 152 -12.96 -3.37 15.17
N TYR A 153 -13.14 -4.63 15.56
CA TYR A 153 -13.17 -5.79 14.65
C TYR A 153 -14.51 -6.52 14.64
N GLY A 154 -15.45 -6.15 15.52
CA GLY A 154 -16.73 -6.84 15.63
C GLY A 154 -17.62 -6.59 14.42
N LEU A 155 -18.19 -7.68 13.91
CA LEU A 155 -19.11 -7.66 12.78
C LEU A 155 -20.34 -6.80 13.12
N ARG A 156 -20.62 -5.81 12.27
CA ARG A 156 -21.89 -5.08 12.36
C ARG A 156 -23.01 -6.00 11.89
N LEU A 157 -24.01 -6.26 12.72
CA LEU A 157 -25.10 -7.20 12.38
C LEU A 157 -26.10 -6.61 11.39
N THR A 158 -26.42 -5.32 11.51
CA THR A 158 -27.41 -4.67 10.66
C THR A 158 -26.78 -4.02 9.42
N GLN A 159 -27.46 -4.11 8.28
CA GLN A 159 -27.04 -3.47 7.04
C GLN A 159 -26.86 -1.96 7.20
N ARG A 160 -27.78 -1.29 7.90
CA ARG A 160 -27.69 0.15 8.20
C ARG A 160 -26.43 0.50 8.98
N ALA A 161 -26.05 -0.31 9.98
CA ALA A 161 -24.82 -0.08 10.73
C ALA A 161 -23.57 -0.31 9.85
N ARG A 162 -23.57 -1.36 9.00
CA ARG A 162 -22.49 -1.62 8.03
C ARG A 162 -22.28 -0.42 7.08
N THR A 163 -23.35 0.09 6.47
CA THR A 163 -23.27 1.23 5.53
C THR A 163 -22.80 2.51 6.23
N LEU A 164 -23.28 2.77 7.44
CA LEU A 164 -22.85 3.95 8.22
C LEU A 164 -21.36 3.88 8.58
N ASP A 165 -20.87 2.70 8.96
CA ASP A 165 -19.47 2.47 9.31
C ASP A 165 -18.54 2.68 8.11
N ILE A 166 -18.94 2.15 6.94
CA ILE A 166 -18.24 2.38 5.67
C ILE A 166 -18.21 3.88 5.37
N ASN A 167 -19.35 4.56 5.34
CA ASN A 167 -19.41 5.97 5.00
C ASN A 167 -18.56 6.85 5.93
N ARG A 168 -18.58 6.60 7.25
CA ARG A 168 -17.75 7.33 8.22
C ARG A 168 -16.26 7.09 8.01
N THR A 169 -15.89 5.84 7.77
CA THR A 169 -14.48 5.46 7.58
C THR A 169 -13.95 6.00 6.26
N THR A 170 -14.73 5.89 5.18
CA THR A 170 -14.43 6.44 3.87
C THR A 170 -14.25 7.95 3.95
N GLN A 171 -15.18 8.69 4.56
CA GLN A 171 -15.06 10.14 4.76
C GLN A 171 -13.77 10.53 5.48
N LEU A 172 -13.41 9.82 6.55
CA LEU A 172 -12.16 10.07 7.28
C LEU A 172 -10.92 9.84 6.40
N ILE A 173 -10.91 8.76 5.60
CA ILE A 173 -9.81 8.48 4.67
C ILE A 173 -9.70 9.60 3.62
N GLU A 174 -10.83 10.02 3.05
CA GLU A 174 -10.88 11.10 2.05
C GLU A 174 -10.35 12.42 2.61
N GLU A 175 -10.73 12.80 3.84
CA GLU A 175 -10.23 13.99 4.54
C GLU A 175 -8.71 13.91 4.78
N LEU A 176 -8.20 12.74 5.22
CA LEU A 176 -6.77 12.55 5.43
C LEU A 176 -5.97 12.66 4.12
N LEU A 177 -6.48 12.08 3.03
CA LEU A 177 -5.84 12.13 1.71
C LEU A 177 -5.90 13.54 1.12
N ALA A 178 -7.02 14.25 1.25
CA ALA A 178 -7.14 15.65 0.82
C ALA A 178 -6.20 16.58 1.63
N GLY A 179 -6.05 16.33 2.93
CA GLY A 179 -5.09 17.03 3.78
C GLY A 179 -3.63 16.71 3.41
N LEU A 180 -3.33 15.50 2.95
CA LEU A 180 -2.00 15.12 2.48
C LEU A 180 -1.65 15.78 1.14
N GLN A 181 -2.62 15.83 0.21
CA GLN A 181 -2.50 16.56 -1.04
C GLN A 181 -2.20 18.04 -0.80
N SER A 182 -2.92 18.68 0.13
CA SER A 182 -2.74 20.11 0.42
C SER A 182 -1.40 20.44 1.09
N ARG A 183 -0.84 19.53 1.91
CA ARG A 183 0.41 19.78 2.65
C ARG A 183 1.67 19.39 1.89
N VAL A 184 1.60 18.31 1.10
CA VAL A 184 2.79 17.68 0.49
C VAL A 184 2.67 17.59 -1.04
N GLY A 185 1.49 17.85 -1.62
CA GLY A 185 1.25 17.71 -3.05
C GLY A 185 1.13 16.24 -3.50
N ILE A 186 0.80 15.33 -2.59
CA ILE A 186 0.63 13.91 -2.90
C ILE A 186 -0.75 13.68 -3.53
N GLN A 187 -0.75 13.02 -4.68
CA GLN A 187 -1.96 12.53 -5.34
C GLN A 187 -2.18 11.06 -4.96
N ALA A 188 -3.42 10.68 -4.65
CA ALA A 188 -3.78 9.34 -4.25
C ALA A 188 -5.05 8.87 -4.96
N MET A 189 -5.14 7.56 -5.19
CA MET A 189 -6.36 6.90 -5.63
C MET A 189 -6.56 5.62 -4.83
N TYR A 190 -7.81 5.24 -4.59
CA TYR A 190 -8.13 3.95 -3.98
C TYR A 190 -9.45 3.38 -4.52
N LEU A 191 -9.60 2.05 -4.37
CA LEU A 191 -10.80 1.29 -4.70
C LEU A 191 -11.23 0.50 -3.46
N ILE A 192 -12.49 0.65 -3.05
CA ILE A 192 -13.14 -0.19 -2.04
C ILE A 192 -14.18 -1.06 -2.72
N VAL A 193 -14.09 -2.37 -2.49
CA VAL A 193 -15.05 -3.37 -2.96
C VAL A 193 -15.52 -4.23 -1.80
N ARG A 194 -16.75 -4.76 -1.90
CA ARG A 194 -17.26 -5.71 -0.92
C ARG A 194 -16.64 -7.09 -1.12
N SER A 195 -16.43 -7.80 -0.02
CA SER A 195 -16.06 -9.23 0.00
C SER A 195 -17.21 -10.15 0.37
N ASN A 196 -18.27 -9.62 0.99
CA ASN A 196 -19.47 -10.38 1.36
C ASN A 196 -20.62 -10.02 0.41
N PRO A 197 -21.29 -11.00 -0.24
CA PRO A 197 -22.43 -10.75 -1.12
C PRO A 197 -23.65 -10.14 -0.43
N GLU A 198 -23.80 -10.32 0.89
CA GLU A 198 -24.91 -9.76 1.67
C GLU A 198 -24.79 -8.25 1.91
N LEU A 199 -23.59 -7.69 1.74
CA LEU A 199 -23.37 -6.27 1.91
C LEU A 199 -23.83 -5.54 0.64
N ASP A 200 -24.84 -4.69 0.77
CA ASP A 200 -25.25 -3.80 -0.32
C ASP A 200 -24.29 -2.60 -0.38
N LEU A 201 -23.22 -2.76 -1.17
CA LEU A 201 -22.22 -1.74 -1.42
C LEU A 201 -21.78 -1.85 -2.87
N GLU A 202 -21.88 -0.75 -3.61
CA GLU A 202 -21.28 -0.65 -4.93
C GLU A 202 -19.79 -0.33 -4.83
N PRO A 203 -18.96 -0.74 -5.79
CA PRO A 203 -17.54 -0.36 -5.83
C PRO A 203 -17.37 1.15 -5.73
N LEU A 204 -16.55 1.59 -4.76
CA LEU A 204 -16.24 2.98 -4.52
C LEU A 204 -14.84 3.27 -5.02
N TRP A 205 -14.75 4.19 -5.98
CA TRP A 205 -13.48 4.74 -6.39
C TRP A 205 -13.30 6.12 -5.79
N PHE A 206 -12.06 6.38 -5.37
CA PHE A 206 -11.65 7.71 -4.96
C PHE A 206 -10.41 8.17 -5.70
N PHE A 207 -10.44 9.41 -6.16
CA PHE A 207 -9.30 10.11 -6.74
C PHE A 207 -9.17 11.48 -6.07
N THR A 208 -7.97 11.82 -5.59
CA THR A 208 -7.70 13.16 -5.03
C THR A 208 -7.82 14.27 -6.07
N ASP A 209 -7.59 13.96 -7.35
CA ASP A 209 -7.68 14.90 -8.46
C ASP A 209 -8.34 14.22 -9.67
N PRO A 210 -9.42 14.79 -10.23
CA PRO A 210 -10.05 14.27 -11.45
C PRO A 210 -9.07 14.14 -12.64
N ALA A 211 -8.06 15.00 -12.74
CA ALA A 211 -7.07 14.94 -13.81
C ALA A 211 -6.23 13.65 -13.76
N LEU A 212 -6.08 13.06 -12.57
CA LEU A 212 -5.40 11.77 -12.41
C LEU A 212 -6.20 10.64 -13.06
N GLU A 213 -7.53 10.66 -12.93
CA GLU A 213 -8.40 9.69 -13.59
C GLU A 213 -8.32 9.82 -15.11
N ASP A 214 -8.43 11.03 -15.64
CA ASP A 214 -8.35 11.31 -17.08
C ASP A 214 -7.00 10.84 -17.66
N TYR A 215 -5.91 11.12 -16.94
CA TYR A 215 -4.58 10.66 -17.31
C TYR A 215 -4.49 9.12 -17.34
N LEU A 216 -5.03 8.44 -16.32
CA LEU A 216 -5.01 6.97 -16.27
C LEU A 216 -5.86 6.36 -17.40
N ARG A 217 -7.03 6.92 -17.69
CA ARG A 217 -7.88 6.49 -18.82
C ARG A 217 -7.16 6.68 -20.17
N GLY A 218 -6.39 7.75 -20.33
CA GLY A 218 -5.65 8.04 -21.57
C GLY A 218 -4.37 7.21 -21.76
N THR A 219 -3.61 6.99 -20.70
CA THR A 219 -2.29 6.34 -20.77
C THR A 219 -2.31 4.82 -20.54
N VAL A 220 -3.18 4.35 -19.65
CA VAL A 220 -3.22 2.93 -19.29
C VAL A 220 -4.22 2.24 -20.21
N ARG A 221 -3.68 1.35 -21.06
CA ARG A 221 -4.49 0.61 -22.03
C ARG A 221 -5.61 -0.17 -21.32
N LYS A 222 -6.86 0.10 -21.70
CA LYS A 222 -8.08 -0.54 -21.14
C LYS A 222 -8.29 -0.24 -19.65
N PHE A 223 -7.84 0.90 -19.17
CA PHE A 223 -8.19 1.36 -17.83
C PHE A 223 -9.61 1.92 -17.82
N GLU A 224 -10.55 1.07 -17.42
CA GLU A 224 -11.96 1.39 -17.24
C GLU A 224 -12.27 1.18 -15.74
N PRO A 225 -12.23 2.22 -14.89
CA PRO A 225 -12.53 2.15 -13.46
C PRO A 225 -13.81 1.38 -13.14
N GLU A 226 -14.83 1.54 -13.98
CA GLU A 226 -16.12 0.86 -13.85
C GLU A 226 -15.97 -0.66 -13.95
N ARG A 227 -15.30 -1.10 -15.00
CA ARG A 227 -15.07 -2.51 -15.26
C ARG A 227 -14.11 -3.11 -14.24
N ILE A 228 -13.08 -2.37 -13.85
CA ILE A 228 -12.11 -2.81 -12.85
C ILE A 228 -12.80 -2.99 -11.49
N GLY A 229 -13.66 -2.03 -11.09
CA GLY A 229 -14.43 -2.11 -9.86
C GLY A 229 -15.30 -3.36 -9.78
N ILE A 230 -16.08 -3.63 -10.84
CA ILE A 230 -16.95 -4.82 -10.91
C ILE A 230 -16.14 -6.13 -10.89
N LEU A 231 -15.02 -6.19 -11.63
CA LEU A 231 -14.19 -7.40 -11.66
C LEU A 231 -13.47 -7.64 -10.33
N ALA A 232 -12.98 -6.58 -9.69
CA ALA A 232 -12.37 -6.65 -8.37
C ALA A 232 -13.38 -7.10 -7.31
N GLU A 233 -14.61 -6.57 -7.35
CA GLU A 233 -15.70 -6.99 -6.47
C GLU A 233 -16.07 -8.45 -6.70
N ALA A 234 -16.24 -8.88 -7.96
CA ALA A 234 -16.52 -10.27 -8.29
C ALA A 234 -15.41 -11.21 -7.80
N PHE A 235 -14.14 -10.79 -7.86
CA PHE A 235 -13.00 -11.52 -7.28
C PHE A 235 -13.08 -11.62 -5.75
N SER A 236 -13.33 -10.49 -5.09
CA SER A 236 -13.43 -10.44 -3.63
C SER A 236 -14.61 -11.26 -3.08
N VAL A 237 -15.78 -11.20 -3.73
CA VAL A 237 -16.98 -11.95 -3.34
C VAL A 237 -16.85 -13.44 -3.63
N ALA A 238 -16.26 -13.81 -4.76
CA ALA A 238 -16.07 -15.22 -5.09
C ALA A 238 -15.01 -15.90 -4.21
N GLY A 239 -14.21 -15.14 -3.46
CA GLY A 239 -13.07 -15.66 -2.70
C GLY A 239 -12.10 -16.45 -3.58
N SER A 240 -12.08 -16.15 -4.88
CA SER A 240 -11.59 -17.04 -5.91
C SER A 240 -10.10 -16.84 -6.15
N ASP A 241 -9.34 -17.91 -6.39
CA ASP A 241 -7.95 -17.80 -6.83
C ASP A 241 -7.87 -17.13 -8.22
N LEU A 242 -6.84 -16.31 -8.44
CA LEU A 242 -6.61 -15.61 -9.72
C LEU A 242 -6.66 -16.58 -10.92
N PHE A 243 -6.16 -17.80 -10.74
CA PHE A 243 -6.17 -18.86 -11.74
C PHE A 243 -7.58 -19.23 -12.24
N SER A 244 -8.58 -19.20 -11.35
CA SER A 244 -9.97 -19.55 -11.67
C SER A 244 -10.65 -18.49 -12.56
N GLN A 245 -10.19 -17.24 -12.48
CA GLN A 245 -10.76 -16.11 -13.23
C GLN A 245 -10.19 -15.93 -14.63
N LEU A 246 -9.05 -16.56 -14.92
CA LEU A 246 -8.46 -16.53 -16.26
C LEU A 246 -9.47 -17.15 -17.23
N ARG A 247 -9.91 -16.37 -18.22
CA ARG A 247 -11.04 -16.74 -19.08
C ARG A 247 -10.63 -17.76 -20.13
N THR A 248 -9.44 -17.60 -20.68
CA THR A 248 -8.97 -18.43 -21.78
C THR A 248 -8.02 -19.51 -21.29
N ASN A 249 -8.06 -20.68 -21.94
CA ASN A 249 -7.08 -21.74 -21.68
C ASN A 249 -5.65 -21.25 -21.92
N ARG A 250 -5.43 -20.34 -22.88
CA ARG A 250 -4.12 -19.74 -23.13
C ARG A 250 -3.63 -18.90 -21.95
N GLU A 251 -4.49 -18.10 -21.34
CA GLU A 251 -4.13 -17.33 -20.13
C GLU A 251 -3.79 -18.26 -18.96
N LYS A 252 -4.59 -19.32 -18.74
CA LYS A 252 -4.33 -20.33 -17.71
C LYS A 252 -2.98 -21.02 -17.91
N VAL A 253 -2.67 -21.43 -19.14
CA VAL A 253 -1.39 -22.03 -19.50
C VAL A 253 -0.24 -21.05 -19.25
N ASN A 254 -0.36 -19.81 -19.73
CA ASN A 254 0.69 -18.81 -19.58
C ASN A 254 0.95 -18.47 -18.10
N TRP A 255 -0.11 -18.37 -17.30
CA TRP A 255 -0.01 -18.15 -15.87
C TRP A 255 0.71 -19.32 -15.19
N LEU A 256 0.30 -20.57 -15.45
CA LEU A 256 0.96 -21.76 -14.88
C LEU A 256 2.44 -21.83 -15.27
N LYS A 257 2.77 -21.58 -16.55
CA LYS A 257 4.16 -21.54 -17.01
C LYS A 257 4.98 -20.46 -16.31
N SER A 258 4.38 -19.29 -16.05
CA SER A 258 5.03 -18.21 -15.33
C SER A 258 5.27 -18.57 -13.87
N GLU A 259 4.28 -19.15 -13.22
CA GLU A 259 4.36 -19.54 -11.81
C GLU A 259 5.38 -20.67 -11.60
N ILE A 260 5.35 -21.71 -12.44
CA ILE A 260 6.34 -22.80 -12.44
C ILE A 260 7.76 -22.23 -12.62
N ARG A 261 7.96 -21.29 -13.55
CA ARG A 261 9.28 -20.68 -13.77
C ARG A 261 9.75 -19.93 -12.52
N LYS A 262 8.85 -19.21 -11.87
CA LYS A 262 9.15 -18.47 -10.64
C LYS A 262 9.51 -19.43 -9.51
N MET A 263 8.70 -20.46 -9.25
CA MET A 263 8.96 -21.46 -8.21
C MET A 263 10.28 -22.21 -8.41
N VAL A 264 10.63 -22.57 -9.66
CA VAL A 264 11.92 -23.21 -9.96
C VAL A 264 13.08 -22.25 -9.75
N ALA A 265 12.94 -20.96 -10.08
CA ALA A 265 13.98 -19.97 -9.83
C ALA A 265 14.17 -19.72 -8.32
N ASP A 266 13.07 -19.54 -7.59
CA ASP A 266 13.08 -19.28 -6.15
C ASP A 266 13.67 -20.48 -5.38
N SER A 267 13.28 -21.71 -5.72
CA SER A 267 13.84 -22.93 -5.10
C SER A 267 15.33 -23.14 -5.42
N LEU A 268 15.79 -22.73 -6.62
CA LEU A 268 17.22 -22.77 -6.93
C LEU A 268 18.00 -21.77 -6.07
N VAL A 269 17.51 -20.54 -5.93
CA VAL A 269 18.13 -19.51 -5.08
C VAL A 269 18.17 -19.96 -3.63
N GLU A 270 17.08 -20.55 -3.13
CA GLU A 270 16.97 -21.04 -1.76
C GLU A 270 18.00 -22.14 -1.45
N VAL A 271 18.11 -23.15 -2.32
CA VAL A 271 19.05 -24.28 -2.09
C VAL A 271 20.50 -23.88 -2.31
N THR A 272 20.78 -22.97 -3.25
CA THR A 272 22.16 -22.54 -3.54
C THR A 272 22.67 -21.43 -2.63
N GLY A 273 21.76 -20.66 -2.00
CA GLY A 273 22.09 -19.47 -1.22
C GLY A 273 22.60 -18.28 -2.07
N ASP A 274 22.58 -18.39 -3.41
CA ASP A 274 23.03 -17.34 -4.32
C ASP A 274 21.83 -16.62 -4.95
N ALA A 275 21.61 -15.37 -4.54
CA ALA A 275 20.54 -14.51 -5.07
C ALA A 275 20.65 -14.24 -6.58
N LYS A 276 21.81 -14.47 -7.20
CA LYS A 276 22.03 -14.31 -8.64
C LYS A 276 21.96 -15.62 -9.40
N ALA A 277 21.61 -16.73 -8.75
CA ALA A 277 21.45 -18.01 -9.42
C ALA A 277 20.35 -17.90 -10.50
N ALA A 278 20.73 -18.19 -11.74
CA ALA A 278 19.82 -18.20 -12.88
C ALA A 278 19.70 -19.62 -13.45
N MET A 279 18.47 -20.07 -13.66
CA MET A 279 18.19 -21.41 -14.17
C MET A 279 18.58 -21.53 -15.66
N SER A 280 19.38 -22.55 -16.00
CA SER A 280 19.77 -22.87 -17.37
C SER A 280 19.27 -24.28 -17.73
N TYR A 281 18.26 -24.36 -18.60
CA TYR A 281 17.71 -25.66 -19.03
C TYR A 281 18.52 -26.30 -20.14
N ALA A 282 19.08 -25.51 -21.07
CA ALA A 282 19.85 -26.02 -22.20
C ALA A 282 21.23 -26.57 -21.80
N GLN A 283 21.83 -25.99 -20.76
CA GLN A 283 23.15 -26.35 -20.25
C GLN A 283 23.05 -26.78 -18.78
N TYR A 284 21.98 -27.52 -18.47
CA TYR A 284 21.62 -27.91 -17.11
C TYR A 284 22.75 -28.61 -16.36
N THR A 285 23.39 -29.60 -16.99
CA THR A 285 24.50 -30.34 -16.39
C THR A 285 25.67 -29.42 -16.02
N ARG A 286 26.07 -28.52 -16.91
CA ARG A 286 27.23 -27.64 -16.69
C ARG A 286 26.90 -26.51 -15.71
N ASP A 287 25.83 -25.77 -15.96
CA ASP A 287 25.55 -24.51 -15.30
C ASP A 287 24.77 -24.68 -13.99
N ILE A 288 24.12 -25.84 -13.77
CA ILE A 288 23.34 -26.14 -12.56
C ILE A 288 23.98 -27.26 -11.77
N GLN A 289 24.07 -28.48 -12.32
CA GLN A 289 24.57 -29.65 -11.58
C GLN A 289 26.05 -29.52 -11.20
N LEU A 290 26.93 -29.19 -12.15
CA LEU A 290 28.38 -29.08 -11.87
C LEU A 290 28.73 -27.77 -11.15
N LYS A 291 28.13 -26.65 -11.55
CA LYS A 291 28.41 -25.33 -10.97
C LYS A 291 27.93 -25.21 -9.53
N TYR A 292 26.67 -25.57 -9.24
CA TYR A 292 26.08 -25.39 -7.92
C TYR A 292 26.00 -26.70 -7.12
N GLY A 293 26.25 -27.86 -7.73
CA GLY A 293 26.16 -29.14 -7.03
C GLY A 293 24.71 -29.50 -6.66
N VAL A 294 23.72 -29.07 -7.45
CA VAL A 294 22.30 -29.33 -7.17
C VAL A 294 21.62 -30.01 -8.36
N SER A 295 20.71 -30.92 -8.07
CA SER A 295 19.90 -31.60 -9.07
C SER A 295 18.42 -31.49 -8.71
N LEU A 296 17.56 -31.27 -9.70
CA LEU A 296 16.12 -31.20 -9.52
C LEU A 296 15.56 -32.62 -9.59
N VAL A 297 14.91 -33.04 -8.53
CA VAL A 297 14.28 -34.36 -8.43
C VAL A 297 12.76 -34.19 -8.44
N GLY A 298 12.03 -35.16 -8.99
CA GLY A 298 10.56 -35.18 -8.96
C GLY A 298 9.87 -34.36 -10.07
N TRP A 299 10.55 -34.08 -11.17
CA TRP A 299 9.93 -33.43 -12.34
C TRP A 299 8.89 -34.35 -12.99
N THR A 300 7.62 -33.97 -12.95
CA THR A 300 6.49 -34.82 -13.38
C THR A 300 6.13 -34.71 -14.86
N HIS A 301 6.68 -33.74 -15.59
CA HIS A 301 6.37 -33.53 -17.00
C HIS A 301 7.31 -34.36 -17.91
N GLU A 302 6.76 -34.98 -18.96
CA GLU A 302 7.48 -35.90 -19.86
C GLU A 302 8.75 -35.30 -20.48
N LYS A 303 8.69 -34.01 -20.83
CA LYS A 303 9.81 -33.26 -21.42
C LYS A 303 10.46 -32.36 -20.38
N TRP A 304 11.78 -32.50 -20.24
CA TRP A 304 12.65 -31.56 -19.54
C TRP A 304 13.00 -30.40 -20.48
N CYS A 305 12.38 -29.23 -20.27
CA CYS A 305 12.67 -28.02 -21.03
C CYS A 305 12.33 -26.77 -20.21
N ASN A 306 12.62 -25.59 -20.77
CA ASN A 306 12.19 -24.33 -20.18
C ASN A 306 10.66 -24.30 -20.06
N PRO A 307 10.08 -23.86 -18.93
CA PRO A 307 8.64 -23.73 -18.75
C PRO A 307 7.90 -23.00 -19.88
N SER A 308 8.56 -22.06 -20.57
CA SER A 308 8.00 -21.41 -21.77
C SER A 308 7.68 -22.40 -22.89
N ASP A 309 8.57 -23.36 -23.09
CA ASP A 309 8.58 -24.32 -24.19
C ASP A 309 7.79 -25.60 -23.87
N LEU A 310 7.22 -25.70 -22.67
CA LEU A 310 6.28 -26.76 -22.32
C LEU A 310 5.04 -26.70 -23.22
N GLY A 311 4.36 -27.83 -23.37
CA GLY A 311 3.12 -27.90 -24.13
C GLY A 311 2.01 -27.00 -23.56
N ASN A 312 0.89 -26.90 -24.28
CA ASN A 312 -0.29 -26.16 -23.84
C ASN A 312 -1.29 -27.05 -23.07
N SER A 313 -0.85 -28.21 -22.59
CA SER A 313 -1.70 -29.17 -21.87
C SER A 313 -1.86 -28.73 -20.41
N LEU A 314 -3.04 -28.19 -20.09
CA LEU A 314 -3.37 -27.72 -18.74
C LEU A 314 -3.23 -28.81 -17.66
N PRO A 315 -3.69 -30.07 -17.84
CA PRO A 315 -3.53 -31.10 -16.82
C PRO A 315 -2.06 -31.34 -16.48
N SER A 316 -1.20 -31.48 -17.48
CA SER A 316 0.23 -31.73 -17.28
C SER A 316 0.95 -30.58 -16.54
N LEU A 317 0.57 -29.33 -16.84
CA LEU A 317 1.13 -28.16 -16.17
C LEU A 317 0.64 -28.05 -14.73
N LYS A 318 -0.62 -28.40 -14.45
CA LYS A 318 -1.15 -28.45 -13.08
C LYS A 318 -0.43 -29.48 -12.23
N THR A 319 -0.27 -30.71 -12.73
CA THR A 319 0.46 -31.77 -12.01
C THR A 319 1.89 -31.36 -11.67
N LEU A 320 2.57 -30.65 -12.59
CA LEU A 320 3.90 -30.12 -12.33
C LEU A 320 3.91 -28.99 -11.30
N HIS A 321 2.97 -28.06 -11.42
CA HIS A 321 2.80 -26.97 -10.46
C HIS A 321 2.52 -27.51 -9.05
N ASP A 322 1.62 -28.48 -8.92
CA ASP A 322 1.24 -29.06 -7.63
C ASP A 322 2.40 -29.87 -7.03
N ALA A 323 3.18 -30.58 -7.84
CA ALA A 323 4.40 -31.26 -7.40
C ALA A 323 5.45 -30.28 -6.85
N LEU A 324 5.64 -29.11 -7.49
CA LEU A 324 6.52 -28.05 -6.98
C LEU A 324 5.98 -27.43 -5.68
N LYS A 325 4.65 -27.26 -5.57
CA LYS A 325 4.01 -26.67 -4.39
C LYS A 325 4.04 -27.59 -3.17
N ASN A 326 3.84 -28.89 -3.38
CA ASN A 326 3.85 -29.88 -2.31
C ASN A 326 5.27 -30.31 -1.89
N GLY A 327 6.29 -29.93 -2.66
CA GLY A 327 7.68 -30.31 -2.41
C GLY A 327 8.08 -31.66 -3.01
N ASP A 328 7.20 -32.30 -3.77
CA ASP A 328 7.52 -33.54 -4.53
C ASP A 328 8.57 -33.26 -5.62
N CYS A 329 8.55 -32.04 -6.17
CA CYS A 329 9.57 -31.54 -7.07
C CYS A 329 10.42 -30.46 -6.39
N MET A 330 11.70 -30.75 -6.12
CA MET A 330 12.60 -29.81 -5.45
C MET A 330 14.07 -30.03 -5.84
N PHE A 331 14.89 -29.00 -5.65
CA PHE A 331 16.33 -29.12 -5.78
C PHE A 331 16.92 -29.82 -4.57
N LYS A 332 17.78 -30.79 -4.81
CA LYS A 332 18.57 -31.49 -3.80
C LYS A 332 20.05 -31.29 -4.06
N HIS A 333 20.83 -31.15 -3.00
CA HIS A 333 22.28 -31.17 -3.10
C HIS A 333 22.74 -32.55 -3.56
N LEU A 334 23.62 -32.56 -4.55
CA LEU A 334 24.34 -33.75 -4.99
C LEU A 334 25.45 -34.05 -4.00
N THR A 335 25.65 -35.33 -3.72
CA THR A 335 26.85 -35.78 -3.01
C THR A 335 28.08 -35.68 -3.93
N ASP A 336 29.27 -35.60 -3.35
CA ASP A 336 30.52 -35.49 -4.13
C ASP A 336 30.73 -36.68 -5.07
N ALA A 337 30.28 -37.87 -4.66
CA ALA A 337 30.32 -39.08 -5.49
C ALA A 337 29.41 -38.97 -6.71
N GLU A 338 28.16 -38.51 -6.53
CA GLU A 338 27.22 -38.30 -7.64
C GLU A 338 27.71 -37.20 -8.59
N LYS A 339 28.28 -36.13 -8.03
CA LYS A 339 28.86 -35.04 -8.83
C LYS A 339 30.02 -35.53 -9.70
N ALA A 340 30.90 -36.39 -9.17
CA ALA A 340 32.01 -36.96 -9.92
C ALA A 340 31.54 -37.87 -11.06
N ILE A 341 30.47 -38.65 -10.85
CA ILE A 341 29.86 -39.47 -11.91
C ILE A 341 29.31 -38.59 -13.03
N ILE A 342 28.54 -37.54 -12.67
CA ILE A 342 27.97 -36.59 -13.64
C ILE A 342 29.08 -35.87 -14.42
N GLU A 343 30.18 -35.52 -13.76
CA GLU A 343 31.33 -34.89 -14.41
C GLU A 343 31.99 -35.83 -15.44
N GLN A 344 32.18 -37.10 -15.10
CA GLN A 344 32.71 -38.10 -16.02
C GLN A 344 31.80 -38.30 -17.23
N GLU A 345 30.48 -38.41 -17.03
CA GLU A 345 29.51 -38.50 -18.11
C GLU A 345 29.52 -37.25 -19.00
N TYR A 346 29.60 -36.06 -18.40
CA TYR A 346 29.66 -34.80 -19.13
C TYR A 346 30.93 -34.71 -20.01
N VAL A 347 32.09 -35.08 -19.47
CA VAL A 347 33.36 -35.11 -20.21
C VAL A 347 33.33 -36.15 -21.33
N ASN A 348 32.75 -37.32 -21.11
CA ASN A 348 32.60 -38.35 -22.14
C ASN A 348 31.66 -37.88 -23.27
N ASN A 349 30.56 -37.21 -22.92
CA ASN A 349 29.64 -36.65 -23.91
C ASN A 349 30.29 -35.53 -24.73
N LEU A 350 31.12 -34.66 -24.12
CA LEU A 350 31.90 -33.63 -24.82
C LEU A 350 32.89 -34.22 -25.82
N LYS A 351 33.53 -35.35 -25.49
CA LYS A 351 34.45 -36.05 -26.41
C LYS A 351 33.72 -36.65 -27.61
N ASN A 352 32.46 -37.06 -27.44
CA ASN A 352 31.66 -37.70 -28.47
C ASN A 352 30.83 -36.72 -29.31
N THR A 353 30.62 -35.48 -28.87
CA THR A 353 29.90 -34.47 -29.68
C THR A 353 30.87 -33.69 -30.57
N PRO A 354 30.71 -33.73 -31.91
CA PRO A 354 31.49 -32.86 -32.78
C PRO A 354 31.15 -31.39 -32.48
N SER A 355 32.18 -30.59 -32.17
CA SER A 355 32.08 -29.14 -31.99
C SER A 355 31.42 -28.50 -33.21
N THR A 356 30.12 -28.23 -33.13
CA THR A 356 29.42 -27.45 -34.15
C THR A 356 29.81 -25.99 -33.96
N SER A 357 30.81 -25.55 -34.72
CA SER A 357 31.17 -24.13 -34.77
C SER A 357 29.91 -23.32 -35.09
N ARG A 358 29.61 -22.33 -34.25
CA ARG A 358 28.41 -21.49 -34.38
C ARG A 358 28.44 -20.85 -35.77
N LYS A 359 27.39 -21.08 -36.58
CA LYS A 359 27.26 -20.43 -37.90
C LYS A 359 27.51 -18.93 -37.73
N ARG A 360 28.49 -18.42 -38.47
CA ARG A 360 28.80 -16.98 -38.53
C ARG A 360 27.51 -16.26 -38.92
N ARG A 361 27.08 -15.29 -38.10
CA ARG A 361 25.84 -14.57 -38.37
C ARG A 361 25.94 -13.87 -39.74
N SER A 362 24.85 -13.85 -40.50
CA SER A 362 24.83 -13.33 -41.88
C SER A 362 25.13 -11.82 -41.99
N ASP A 363 25.00 -11.11 -40.87
CA ASP A 363 25.29 -9.69 -40.68
C ASP A 363 26.70 -9.43 -40.11
N ALA A 364 27.46 -10.48 -39.78
CA ALA A 364 28.82 -10.34 -39.26
C ALA A 364 29.75 -9.73 -40.34
N GLY A 365 30.03 -8.44 -40.22
CA GLY A 365 30.85 -7.65 -41.16
C GLY A 365 30.06 -6.71 -42.06
N ARG A 366 28.71 -6.68 -41.98
CA ARG A 366 27.91 -5.70 -42.73
C ARG A 366 27.84 -4.38 -41.97
N LYS A 367 28.21 -3.28 -42.65
CA LYS A 367 28.06 -1.91 -42.14
C LYS A 367 26.56 -1.65 -41.91
N ARG A 368 26.16 -1.39 -40.66
CA ARG A 368 24.76 -1.03 -40.34
C ARG A 368 24.41 0.27 -41.09
N LYS A 369 23.30 0.26 -41.84
CA LYS A 369 22.79 1.50 -42.46
C LYS A 369 22.33 2.43 -41.34
N HIS A 370 22.89 3.64 -41.28
CA HIS A 370 22.37 4.69 -40.41
C HIS A 370 20.95 5.04 -40.87
N ALA A 371 20.02 5.10 -39.93
CA ALA A 371 18.67 5.58 -40.18
C ALA A 371 18.75 7.04 -40.64
N ARG A 372 18.13 7.34 -41.78
CA ARG A 372 17.97 8.70 -42.30
C ARG A 372 16.98 9.41 -41.38
N ILE A 373 17.43 10.47 -40.70
CA ILE A 373 16.56 11.41 -40.01
C ILE A 373 15.89 12.21 -41.13
N GLU A 374 14.57 12.07 -41.27
CA GLU A 374 13.78 12.95 -42.12
C GLU A 374 13.58 14.27 -41.36
N GLU A 375 14.26 15.33 -41.82
CA GLU A 375 13.89 16.71 -41.50
C GLU A 375 12.48 16.94 -42.04
N SER A 376 11.55 17.27 -41.15
CA SER A 376 10.21 17.71 -41.50
C SER A 376 10.29 19.14 -42.03
N ASP A 377 10.05 19.30 -43.33
CA ASP A 377 9.87 20.60 -43.96
C ASP A 377 8.67 21.33 -43.35
N GLU A 378 8.93 22.56 -42.88
CA GLU A 378 7.94 23.59 -42.60
C GLU A 378 7.17 23.92 -43.88
N HIS A 379 5.84 23.81 -43.83
CA HIS A 379 4.97 24.46 -44.81
C HIS A 379 4.26 25.62 -44.15
N ASP A 380 4.75 26.82 -44.47
CA ASP A 380 3.96 28.05 -44.50
C ASP A 380 2.87 27.92 -45.57
N GLU A 381 1.60 28.06 -45.16
CA GLU A 381 0.57 28.90 -45.77
C GLU A 381 -0.66 29.02 -44.87
#